data_AF-A0A9D8MJ16-F1
#
_entry.id   AF-A0A9D8MJ16-F1
#
_cell.length_a   1.000
_cell.length_b   1.000
_cell.length_c   1.000
_cell.angle_alpha   90.00
_cell.angle_beta   90.00
_cell.angle_gamma   90.00
#
_symmetry.space_group_name_H-M   'P 1'
#
loop_
_entity.id
_entity.type
_entity.pdbx_description
1 polymer ?
#
loop_
_entity_poly.entity_id
_entity_poly.type
_entity_poly.pdbx_seq_one_letter_code
_entity_poly.pdbx_strand_id
1 'polypeptide(L)'
;MIPYRLNPLGSGWPREGSYGVFLTSSGTAVSSAIVMSGAVVSGADYAQTVYSHGTARETVISSGGTMHVSSGGTAGSAFVSGGRLYVSEGGKALHITVNTGLADILSGGSAADAEVDNTGILRVLGGGILNPSVVHSGGSMVVSGGASVTGLAIESGGRIYLHVAPDTAISGTSAGFSFSVASAKISGFQVDGNLVYVESGGTADALTINDGGRLYLYAGGIAKNTTINSGGSQTVSAADSNTQINESGRQNVYDGGITCSATINSGGSQVLYSGGLASRTIIKSGGRLTVNSGGTAYSVVSSAGAIVVSNAGAVITYA
;
A
#
# COMPACT_ATOMS: atom_id res chain seq x y z
N MET A 1 -13.95 15.81 -36.38
CA MET A 1 -13.00 15.02 -35.56
C MET A 1 -12.48 13.91 -36.47
N ILE A 2 -11.32 14.09 -37.09
CA ILE A 2 -10.79 13.17 -38.10
C ILE A 2 -9.91 12.15 -37.37
N PRO A 3 -10.17 10.83 -37.46
CA PRO A 3 -9.24 9.84 -36.94
C PRO A 3 -7.95 9.90 -37.78
N TYR A 4 -6.81 10.18 -37.16
CA TYR A 4 -5.53 10.11 -37.84
C TYR A 4 -5.29 8.67 -38.32
N ARG A 5 -5.30 8.47 -39.66
CA ARG A 5 -4.90 7.21 -40.28
C ARG A 5 -3.38 7.07 -40.18
N LEU A 6 -2.95 5.95 -39.58
CA LEU A 6 -1.57 5.58 -39.31
C LEU A 6 -0.90 5.04 -40.59
N ASN A 7 0.25 5.61 -40.99
CA ASN A 7 1.15 5.00 -41.95
C ASN A 7 2.14 4.10 -41.18
N PRO A 8 2.37 2.83 -41.58
CA PRO A 8 3.36 1.99 -40.92
C PRO A 8 4.76 2.58 -41.16
N LEU A 9 5.49 2.90 -40.09
CA LEU A 9 6.93 3.15 -40.18
C LEU A 9 7.63 1.78 -40.14
N GLY A 10 8.74 1.66 -40.87
CA GLY A 10 9.39 0.38 -41.20
C GLY A 10 9.67 -0.55 -40.00
N SER A 11 9.79 -1.83 -40.30
CA SER A 11 10.02 -2.92 -39.33
C SER A 11 11.30 -2.72 -38.53
N GLY A 12 11.17 -2.37 -37.25
CA GLY A 12 12.27 -2.29 -36.30
C GLY A 12 11.83 -1.61 -35.00
N TRP A 13 12.15 -2.22 -33.86
CA TRP A 13 11.91 -1.63 -32.54
C TRP A 13 12.65 -0.28 -32.43
N PRO A 14 12.01 0.79 -31.91
CA PRO A 14 12.75 1.92 -31.37
C PRO A 14 13.70 1.39 -30.28
N ARG A 15 15.00 1.61 -30.44
CA ARG A 15 16.00 1.14 -29.45
C ARG A 15 16.02 2.05 -28.22
N GLU A 16 16.50 1.56 -27.09
CA GLU A 16 16.94 2.44 -25.99
C GLU A 16 17.87 3.53 -26.54
N GLY A 17 17.54 4.80 -26.30
CA GLY A 17 18.19 5.97 -26.91
C GLY A 17 17.37 6.66 -28.02
N SER A 18 16.17 6.17 -28.33
CA SER A 18 15.22 6.86 -29.23
C SER A 18 14.71 8.18 -28.62
N TYR A 19 14.21 9.09 -29.47
CA TYR A 19 13.67 10.40 -29.06
C TYR A 19 12.20 10.53 -29.48
N GLY A 20 11.36 11.09 -28.61
CA GLY A 20 9.93 11.30 -28.89
C GLY A 20 9.00 10.17 -28.40
N VAL A 21 7.75 10.23 -28.87
CA VAL A 21 6.65 9.29 -28.58
C VAL A 21 6.46 8.35 -29.76
N PHE A 22 6.38 7.05 -29.49
CA PHE A 22 6.11 6.01 -30.48
C PHE A 22 4.85 5.24 -30.11
N LEU A 23 3.95 5.05 -31.06
CA LEU A 23 2.91 4.04 -30.96
C LEU A 23 3.38 2.81 -31.71
N THR A 24 3.24 1.65 -31.09
CA THR A 24 3.63 0.37 -31.65
C THR A 24 2.47 -0.61 -31.64
N SER A 25 2.47 -1.51 -32.63
CA SER A 25 1.59 -2.69 -32.70
C SER A 25 2.45 -3.88 -33.05
N SER A 26 2.38 -4.95 -32.25
CA SER A 26 3.23 -6.15 -32.40
C SER A 26 4.73 -5.79 -32.48
N GLY A 27 5.17 -4.78 -31.71
CA GLY A 27 6.55 -4.30 -31.68
C GLY A 27 6.97 -3.41 -32.87
N THR A 28 6.07 -3.12 -33.81
CA THR A 28 6.37 -2.25 -34.97
C THR A 28 5.83 -0.85 -34.75
N ALA A 29 6.65 0.18 -34.98
CA ALA A 29 6.21 1.57 -34.89
C ALA A 29 5.15 1.88 -35.96
N VAL A 30 3.95 2.22 -35.52
CA VAL A 30 2.84 2.63 -36.38
C VAL A 30 2.65 4.16 -36.40
N SER A 31 3.29 4.88 -35.47
CA SER A 31 3.38 6.34 -35.48
C SER A 31 4.53 6.81 -34.59
N SER A 32 5.12 7.97 -34.91
CA SER A 32 6.08 8.66 -34.05
C SER A 32 5.85 10.17 -34.06
N ALA A 33 5.97 10.83 -32.91
CA ALA A 33 5.88 12.29 -32.79
C ALA A 33 6.67 12.79 -31.57
N ILE A 34 7.14 14.04 -31.56
CA ILE A 34 7.69 14.63 -30.34
C ILE A 34 6.59 14.88 -29.31
N VAL A 35 5.43 15.36 -29.76
CA VAL A 35 4.22 15.49 -28.95
C VAL A 35 3.09 14.71 -29.59
N MET A 36 2.43 13.86 -28.83
CA MET A 36 1.27 13.09 -29.28
C MET A 36 0.10 13.29 -28.32
N SER A 37 -1.03 13.75 -28.84
CA SER A 37 -2.24 14.00 -28.05
C SER A 37 -3.39 13.10 -28.49
N GLY A 38 -4.21 12.64 -27.54
CA GLY A 38 -5.45 11.91 -27.81
C GLY A 38 -5.25 10.49 -28.32
N ALA A 39 -4.09 9.88 -28.07
CA ALA A 39 -3.83 8.51 -28.46
C ALA A 39 -4.69 7.53 -27.65
N VAL A 40 -5.27 6.53 -28.32
CA VAL A 40 -5.93 5.41 -27.65
C VAL A 40 -5.05 4.18 -27.83
N VAL A 41 -4.56 3.62 -26.72
CA VAL A 41 -3.75 2.40 -26.70
C VAL A 41 -4.62 1.27 -26.18
N SER A 42 -4.96 0.31 -27.04
CA SER A 42 -5.90 -0.77 -26.74
C SER A 42 -5.47 -2.08 -27.36
N GLY A 43 -5.61 -3.19 -26.62
CA GLY A 43 -5.20 -4.53 -27.07
C GLY A 43 -3.76 -4.89 -26.68
N ALA A 44 -3.52 -6.18 -26.45
CA ALA A 44 -2.29 -6.72 -25.84
C ALA A 44 -1.00 -6.39 -26.61
N ASP A 45 -1.12 -6.21 -27.93
CA ASP A 45 0.03 -5.95 -28.81
C ASP A 45 0.31 -4.45 -29.00
N TYR A 46 -0.51 -3.57 -28.41
CA TYR A 46 -0.38 -2.12 -28.57
C TYR A 46 0.32 -1.48 -27.38
N ALA A 47 1.40 -0.77 -27.68
CA ALA A 47 2.15 -0.01 -26.68
C ALA A 47 2.44 1.41 -27.17
N GLN A 48 2.31 2.39 -26.29
CA GLN A 48 2.88 3.72 -26.48
C GLN A 48 4.14 3.85 -25.64
N THR A 49 5.28 4.15 -26.26
CA THR A 49 6.53 4.43 -25.55
C THR A 49 6.90 5.88 -25.69
N VAL A 50 7.12 6.56 -24.57
CA VAL A 50 7.53 7.96 -24.49
C VAL A 50 8.99 8.01 -24.05
N TYR A 51 9.89 8.25 -25.00
CA TYR A 51 11.31 8.42 -24.74
C TYR A 51 11.67 9.88 -24.46
N SER A 52 12.98 10.13 -24.29
CA SER A 52 13.54 11.45 -24.04
C SER A 52 12.99 12.51 -24.98
N HIS A 53 12.63 13.66 -24.40
CA HIS A 53 11.98 14.81 -25.05
C HIS A 53 10.59 14.53 -25.66
N GLY A 54 10.08 13.30 -25.57
CA GLY A 54 8.72 12.96 -25.95
C GLY A 54 7.70 13.45 -24.92
N THR A 55 6.56 13.95 -25.39
CA THR A 55 5.41 14.27 -24.54
C THR A 55 4.14 13.62 -25.08
N ALA A 56 3.55 12.70 -24.33
CA ALA A 56 2.22 12.16 -24.61
C ALA A 56 1.17 12.89 -23.76
N ARG A 57 0.03 13.28 -24.34
CA ARG A 57 -1.08 13.95 -23.64
C ARG A 57 -2.38 13.27 -23.98
N GLU A 58 -3.33 13.34 -23.05
CA GLU A 58 -4.70 12.84 -23.22
C GLU A 58 -4.72 11.39 -23.73
N THR A 59 -3.74 10.58 -23.30
CA THR A 59 -3.62 9.21 -23.77
C THR A 59 -4.59 8.33 -22.99
N VAL A 60 -5.47 7.61 -23.69
CA VAL A 60 -6.36 6.62 -23.09
C VAL A 60 -5.72 5.24 -23.20
N ILE A 61 -5.40 4.64 -22.06
CA ILE A 61 -4.79 3.32 -21.97
C ILE A 61 -5.87 2.32 -21.60
N SER A 62 -6.48 1.72 -22.63
CA SER A 62 -7.60 0.81 -22.53
C SER A 62 -7.14 -0.64 -22.28
N SER A 63 -8.10 -1.54 -22.03
CA SER A 63 -7.85 -2.98 -21.82
C SER A 63 -6.80 -3.56 -22.76
N GLY A 64 -5.78 -4.19 -22.18
CA GLY A 64 -4.65 -4.82 -22.88
C GLY A 64 -3.57 -3.85 -23.37
N GLY A 65 -3.87 -2.56 -23.52
CA GLY A 65 -2.89 -1.57 -23.97
C GLY A 65 -1.89 -1.21 -22.87
N THR A 66 -0.67 -0.84 -23.28
CA THR A 66 0.38 -0.41 -22.36
C THR A 66 0.97 0.94 -22.74
N MET A 67 1.34 1.72 -21.73
CA MET A 67 2.15 2.92 -21.92
C MET A 67 3.43 2.80 -21.10
N HIS A 68 4.56 3.06 -21.73
CA HIS A 68 5.88 3.14 -21.09
C HIS A 68 6.39 4.57 -21.17
N VAL A 69 6.66 5.18 -20.02
CA VAL A 69 7.33 6.48 -19.91
C VAL A 69 8.76 6.25 -19.49
N SER A 70 9.68 6.36 -20.45
CA SER A 70 11.11 6.12 -20.26
C SER A 70 11.84 7.40 -19.83
N SER A 71 13.13 7.28 -19.57
CA SER A 71 13.99 8.39 -19.13
C SER A 71 13.88 9.62 -20.04
N GLY A 72 13.60 10.78 -19.43
CA GLY A 72 13.40 12.06 -20.12
C GLY A 72 12.06 12.21 -20.84
N GLY A 73 11.23 11.16 -20.87
CA GLY A 73 9.88 11.19 -21.43
C GLY A 73 8.86 11.75 -20.45
N THR A 74 7.79 12.36 -20.98
CA THR A 74 6.69 12.93 -20.18
C THR A 74 5.32 12.43 -20.65
N ALA A 75 4.57 11.78 -19.77
CA ALA A 75 3.11 11.66 -19.91
C ALA A 75 2.47 12.90 -19.25
N GLY A 76 2.03 13.87 -20.03
CA GLY A 76 1.43 15.12 -19.52
C GLY A 76 -0.02 14.98 -19.07
N SER A 77 -0.72 13.96 -19.56
CA SER A 77 -1.98 13.45 -19.00
C SER A 77 -2.27 12.07 -19.59
N ALA A 78 -2.76 11.16 -18.75
CA ALA A 78 -3.10 9.80 -19.17
C ALA A 78 -4.30 9.28 -18.38
N PHE A 79 -5.22 8.62 -19.08
CA PHE A 79 -6.39 7.96 -18.51
C PHE A 79 -6.20 6.45 -18.60
N VAL A 80 -5.88 5.82 -17.47
CA VAL A 80 -5.75 4.36 -17.37
C VAL A 80 -7.13 3.76 -17.15
N SER A 81 -7.63 3.02 -18.13
CA SER A 81 -8.97 2.43 -18.14
C SER A 81 -8.97 0.98 -18.63
N GLY A 82 -8.34 0.12 -17.84
CA GLY A 82 -8.20 -1.32 -18.03
C GLY A 82 -6.84 -1.74 -18.57
N GLY A 83 -6.04 -0.79 -19.06
CA GLY A 83 -4.66 -1.01 -19.49
C GLY A 83 -3.64 -0.78 -18.37
N ARG A 84 -2.37 -0.62 -18.76
CA ARG A 84 -1.26 -0.41 -17.81
C ARG A 84 -0.34 0.74 -18.18
N LEU A 85 -0.03 1.59 -17.21
CA LEU A 85 0.99 2.63 -17.31
C LEU A 85 2.24 2.23 -16.51
N TYR A 86 3.41 2.39 -17.09
CA TYR A 86 4.70 2.28 -16.42
C TYR A 86 5.46 3.59 -16.52
N VAL A 87 5.86 4.14 -15.38
CA VAL A 87 6.77 5.29 -15.29
C VAL A 87 8.11 4.78 -14.79
N SER A 88 9.06 4.66 -15.71
CA SER A 88 10.41 4.15 -15.45
C SER A 88 11.34 5.24 -14.94
N GLU A 89 12.57 4.85 -14.60
CA GLU A 89 13.62 5.76 -14.16
C GLU A 89 13.75 7.00 -15.08
N GLY A 90 13.71 8.19 -14.49
CA GLY A 90 13.80 9.48 -15.19
C GLY A 90 12.57 9.86 -16.01
N GLY A 91 11.56 8.98 -16.10
CA GLY A 91 10.27 9.26 -16.72
C GLY A 91 9.37 10.08 -15.79
N LYS A 92 8.51 10.91 -16.39
CA LYS A 92 7.57 11.77 -15.65
C LYS A 92 6.13 11.54 -16.10
N ALA A 93 5.21 11.38 -15.15
CA ALA A 93 3.78 11.37 -15.41
C ALA A 93 3.09 12.50 -14.63
N LEU A 94 2.28 13.30 -15.30
CA LEU A 94 1.53 14.41 -14.73
C LEU A 94 0.06 14.19 -15.04
N HIS A 95 -0.83 14.52 -14.09
CA HIS A 95 -2.28 14.46 -14.29
C HIS A 95 -2.74 13.09 -14.81
N ILE A 96 -2.38 12.03 -14.06
CA ILE A 96 -2.81 10.67 -14.40
C ILE A 96 -4.10 10.35 -13.65
N THR A 97 -5.10 9.88 -14.37
CA THR A 97 -6.31 9.32 -13.75
C THR A 97 -6.27 7.81 -13.93
N VAL A 98 -6.25 7.07 -12.83
CA VAL A 98 -6.28 5.61 -12.80
C VAL A 98 -7.69 5.17 -12.43
N ASN A 99 -8.55 5.05 -13.43
CA ASN A 99 -9.97 4.77 -13.26
C ASN A 99 -10.24 3.26 -13.14
N THR A 100 -9.71 2.50 -14.10
CA THR A 100 -9.66 1.03 -14.03
C THR A 100 -8.30 0.59 -14.57
N GLY A 101 -7.76 -0.54 -14.13
CA GLY A 101 -6.42 -0.96 -14.52
C GLY A 101 -5.34 -0.45 -13.57
N LEU A 102 -4.12 -0.31 -14.07
CA LEU A 102 -2.92 -0.27 -13.23
C LEU A 102 -1.91 0.79 -13.68
N ALA A 103 -1.43 1.61 -12.77
CA ALA A 103 -0.27 2.47 -12.97
C ALA A 103 0.86 2.08 -12.01
N ASP A 104 2.07 1.94 -12.54
CA ASP A 104 3.28 1.63 -11.78
C ASP A 104 4.28 2.79 -11.88
N ILE A 105 4.60 3.39 -10.73
CA ILE A 105 5.71 4.32 -10.59
C ILE A 105 6.90 3.52 -10.07
N LEU A 106 7.83 3.22 -10.97
CA LEU A 106 8.99 2.38 -10.70
C LEU A 106 10.10 3.20 -10.02
N SER A 107 11.17 2.53 -9.59
CA SER A 107 12.35 3.18 -9.03
C SER A 107 12.88 4.27 -9.96
N GLY A 108 13.06 5.48 -9.41
CA GLY A 108 13.52 6.67 -10.16
C GLY A 108 12.49 7.31 -11.08
N GLY A 109 11.29 6.74 -11.20
CA GLY A 109 10.15 7.35 -11.88
C GLY A 109 9.44 8.37 -11.00
N SER A 110 8.83 9.38 -11.62
CA SER A 110 8.10 10.44 -10.90
C SER A 110 6.70 10.63 -11.47
N ALA A 111 5.71 10.70 -10.58
CA ALA A 111 4.36 11.08 -10.93
C ALA A 111 3.83 12.23 -10.06
N ALA A 112 2.94 13.03 -10.63
CA ALA A 112 2.29 14.13 -9.95
C ALA A 112 0.83 14.27 -10.35
N ASP A 113 0.03 14.79 -9.43
CA ASP A 113 -1.40 15.02 -9.58
C ASP A 113 -2.14 13.77 -10.08
N ALA A 114 -1.86 12.62 -9.45
CA ALA A 114 -2.56 11.39 -9.76
C ALA A 114 -3.91 11.31 -9.03
N GLU A 115 -4.94 10.88 -9.75
CA GLU A 115 -6.26 10.55 -9.22
C GLU A 115 -6.47 9.04 -9.38
N VAL A 116 -6.86 8.36 -8.30
CA VAL A 116 -7.10 6.91 -8.30
C VAL A 116 -8.54 6.64 -7.91
N ASP A 117 -9.33 6.09 -8.83
CA ASP A 117 -10.78 5.96 -8.71
C ASP A 117 -11.24 4.51 -8.89
N ASN A 118 -12.52 4.26 -8.62
CA ASN A 118 -13.26 3.05 -9.00
C ASN A 118 -12.56 1.73 -8.65
N THR A 119 -11.88 1.06 -9.59
CA THR A 119 -11.08 -0.14 -9.30
C THR A 119 -9.65 0.00 -9.81
N GLY A 120 -9.21 1.24 -10.02
CA GLY A 120 -7.88 1.60 -10.40
C GLY A 120 -6.88 1.32 -9.28
N ILE A 121 -5.70 0.90 -9.67
CA ILE A 121 -4.59 0.63 -8.76
C ILE A 121 -3.40 1.48 -9.17
N LEU A 122 -2.88 2.29 -8.25
CA LEU A 122 -1.60 2.98 -8.40
C LEU A 122 -0.59 2.34 -7.46
N ARG A 123 0.54 1.86 -7.98
CA ARG A 123 1.63 1.33 -7.18
C ARG A 123 2.84 2.24 -7.26
N VAL A 124 3.35 2.65 -6.11
CA VAL A 124 4.62 3.36 -5.98
C VAL A 124 5.63 2.38 -5.39
N LEU A 125 6.60 1.97 -6.20
CA LEU A 125 7.64 1.03 -5.79
C LEU A 125 8.79 1.76 -5.09
N GLY A 126 9.70 1.01 -4.46
CA GLY A 126 10.88 1.59 -3.82
C GLY A 126 11.68 2.47 -4.78
N GLY A 127 12.05 3.67 -4.35
CA GLY A 127 12.69 4.69 -5.17
C GLY A 127 11.75 5.47 -6.11
N GLY A 128 10.47 5.10 -6.20
CA GLY A 128 9.45 5.86 -6.94
C GLY A 128 9.00 7.11 -6.17
N ILE A 129 8.65 8.16 -6.91
CA ILE A 129 8.23 9.46 -6.36
C ILE A 129 6.81 9.79 -6.81
N LEU A 130 5.93 10.13 -5.87
CA LEU A 130 4.56 10.57 -6.13
C LEU A 130 4.23 11.85 -5.36
N ASN A 131 3.80 12.91 -6.04
CA ASN A 131 3.48 14.20 -5.39
C ASN A 131 2.62 15.16 -6.22
N PRO A 132 1.56 15.80 -5.69
CA PRO A 132 0.55 15.24 -4.77
C PRO A 132 -0.34 14.22 -5.48
N SER A 133 -1.21 13.51 -4.77
CA SER A 133 -2.18 12.58 -5.38
C SER A 133 -3.37 12.31 -4.46
N VAL A 134 -4.48 11.86 -5.05
CA VAL A 134 -5.71 11.54 -4.33
C VAL A 134 -6.15 10.11 -4.63
N VAL A 135 -6.57 9.40 -3.59
CA VAL A 135 -7.23 8.09 -3.70
C VAL A 135 -8.69 8.28 -3.32
N HIS A 136 -9.55 8.20 -4.32
CA HIS A 136 -11.00 8.32 -4.20
C HIS A 136 -11.65 6.99 -3.83
N SER A 137 -12.97 7.01 -3.65
CA SER A 137 -13.75 5.81 -3.33
C SER A 137 -13.55 4.69 -4.35
N GLY A 138 -13.22 3.49 -3.86
CA GLY A 138 -12.91 2.30 -4.66
C GLY A 138 -11.47 2.24 -5.18
N GLY A 139 -10.83 3.39 -5.37
CA GLY A 139 -9.42 3.48 -5.77
C GLY A 139 -8.50 2.83 -4.73
N SER A 140 -7.39 2.25 -5.21
CA SER A 140 -6.40 1.62 -4.34
C SER A 140 -4.99 2.11 -4.66
N MET A 141 -4.24 2.47 -3.62
CA MET A 141 -2.82 2.77 -3.72
C MET A 141 -1.98 1.74 -2.96
N VAL A 142 -0.90 1.26 -3.58
CA VAL A 142 0.11 0.45 -2.90
C VAL A 142 1.41 1.25 -2.83
N VAL A 143 1.94 1.44 -1.63
CA VAL A 143 3.20 2.13 -1.40
C VAL A 143 4.18 1.14 -0.80
N SER A 144 5.24 0.82 -1.55
CA SER A 144 6.27 -0.14 -1.15
C SER A 144 7.31 0.50 -0.22
N GLY A 145 8.12 -0.34 0.44
CA GLY A 145 9.30 0.13 1.16
C GLY A 145 10.23 0.97 0.27
N GLY A 146 10.74 2.08 0.79
CA GLY A 146 11.66 2.98 0.06
C GLY A 146 10.99 3.95 -0.92
N ALA A 147 9.66 3.98 -1.02
CA ALA A 147 8.94 4.94 -1.87
C ALA A 147 8.82 6.32 -1.20
N SER A 148 8.72 7.37 -2.02
CA SER A 148 8.46 8.75 -1.57
C SER A 148 7.11 9.24 -2.08
N VAL A 149 6.15 9.45 -1.18
CA VAL A 149 4.79 9.89 -1.50
C VAL A 149 4.40 11.09 -0.65
N THR A 150 4.28 12.28 -1.23
CA THR A 150 3.98 13.50 -0.46
C THR A 150 2.69 14.14 -0.91
N GLY A 151 1.96 14.76 0.03
CA GLY A 151 0.69 15.41 -0.29
C GLY A 151 -0.40 14.42 -0.73
N LEU A 152 -0.40 13.21 -0.17
CA LEU A 152 -1.42 12.20 -0.45
C LEU A 152 -2.73 12.54 0.28
N ALA A 153 -3.87 12.49 -0.40
CA ALA A 153 -5.18 12.50 0.23
C ALA A 153 -5.86 11.14 0.01
N ILE A 154 -6.34 10.53 1.10
CA ILE A 154 -7.15 9.30 1.05
C ILE A 154 -8.57 9.70 1.49
N GLU A 155 -9.48 9.67 0.52
CA GLU A 155 -10.89 9.98 0.75
C GLU A 155 -11.65 8.76 1.28
N SER A 156 -12.86 8.98 1.77
CA SER A 156 -13.73 7.90 2.24
C SER A 156 -13.96 6.87 1.14
N GLY A 157 -13.70 5.60 1.44
CA GLY A 157 -13.79 4.48 0.49
C GLY A 157 -12.53 4.24 -0.33
N GLY A 158 -11.55 5.16 -0.32
CA GLY A 158 -10.22 4.92 -0.86
C GLY A 158 -9.42 4.00 0.04
N ARG A 159 -8.51 3.21 -0.54
CA ARG A 159 -7.67 2.27 0.22
C ARG A 159 -6.19 2.47 -0.04
N ILE A 160 -5.40 2.43 1.03
CA ILE A 160 -3.95 2.32 0.94
C ILE A 160 -3.44 1.01 1.52
N TYR A 161 -2.47 0.43 0.82
CA TYR A 161 -1.62 -0.68 1.25
C TYR A 161 -0.22 -0.12 1.47
N LEU A 162 0.15 0.06 2.73
CA LEU A 162 1.32 0.82 3.13
C LEU A 162 2.40 -0.10 3.73
N HIS A 163 3.56 -0.16 3.08
CA HIS A 163 4.75 -0.82 3.61
C HIS A 163 5.65 0.20 4.33
N VAL A 164 5.79 0.02 5.64
CA VAL A 164 6.64 0.83 6.52
C VAL A 164 7.98 0.12 6.66
N ALA A 165 8.99 0.66 5.98
CA ALA A 165 10.36 0.14 5.91
C ALA A 165 11.36 1.31 5.88
N PRO A 166 12.68 1.05 5.97
CA PRO A 166 13.70 2.06 5.70
C PRO A 166 13.47 2.81 4.39
N ASP A 167 13.84 4.09 4.38
CA ASP A 167 13.74 5.00 3.23
C ASP A 167 12.31 5.28 2.71
N THR A 168 11.27 4.71 3.33
CA THR A 168 9.88 5.11 3.05
C THR A 168 9.62 6.50 3.60
N ALA A 169 9.16 7.41 2.75
CA ALA A 169 8.76 8.76 3.11
C ALA A 169 7.33 9.02 2.64
N ILE A 170 6.39 9.21 3.57
CA ILE A 170 5.00 9.50 3.23
C ILE A 170 4.47 10.66 4.03
N SER A 171 3.72 11.56 3.38
CA SER A 171 2.91 12.56 4.07
C SER A 171 1.56 12.72 3.38
N GLY A 172 0.52 12.83 4.19
CA GLY A 172 -0.83 12.95 3.65
C GLY A 172 -1.92 13.07 4.71
N THR A 173 -3.15 13.03 4.25
CA THR A 173 -4.36 12.99 5.06
C THR A 173 -5.18 11.74 4.77
N SER A 174 -5.81 11.18 5.79
CA SER A 174 -6.78 10.10 5.69
C SER A 174 -7.97 10.46 6.57
N ALA A 175 -9.17 10.51 5.98
CA ALA A 175 -10.39 10.95 6.68
C ALA A 175 -10.23 12.29 7.43
N GLY A 176 -9.42 13.21 6.88
CA GLY A 176 -9.14 14.52 7.48
C GLY A 176 -8.04 14.53 8.55
N PHE A 177 -7.47 13.38 8.92
CA PHE A 177 -6.34 13.30 9.85
C PHE A 177 -5.01 13.22 9.10
N SER A 178 -4.07 14.05 9.48
CA SER A 178 -2.71 13.98 8.95
C SER A 178 -2.01 12.71 9.43
N PHE A 179 -1.27 12.06 8.54
CA PHE A 179 -0.36 10.99 8.88
C PHE A 179 0.96 11.15 8.14
N SER A 180 2.00 10.54 8.68
CA SER A 180 3.30 10.48 8.00
C SER A 180 4.02 9.18 8.28
N VAL A 181 4.87 8.81 7.33
CA VAL A 181 5.93 7.83 7.49
C VAL A 181 7.25 8.57 7.31
N ALA A 182 8.08 8.63 8.34
CA ALA A 182 9.39 9.26 8.28
C ALA A 182 10.39 8.43 9.09
N SER A 183 11.61 8.27 8.56
CA SER A 183 12.66 7.48 9.19
C SER A 183 12.18 6.07 9.57
N ALA A 184 11.52 5.38 8.64
CA ALA A 184 10.91 4.06 8.83
C ALA A 184 9.83 3.98 9.92
N LYS A 185 9.28 5.12 10.39
CA LYS A 185 8.26 5.15 11.43
C LYS A 185 6.96 5.75 10.91
N ILE A 186 5.85 5.02 11.12
CA ILE A 186 4.49 5.56 10.99
C ILE A 186 3.95 5.93 12.37
N SER A 187 3.26 7.08 12.47
CA SER A 187 2.58 7.47 13.71
C SER A 187 1.26 8.20 13.50
N GLY A 188 0.32 7.97 14.43
CA GLY A 188 -0.97 8.68 14.47
C GLY A 188 -1.94 8.32 13.34
N PHE A 189 -1.62 7.32 12.52
CA PHE A 189 -2.46 6.90 11.41
C PHE A 189 -3.68 6.11 11.92
N GLN A 190 -4.87 6.54 11.48
CA GLN A 190 -6.13 5.83 11.65
C GLN A 190 -6.25 4.80 10.52
N VAL A 191 -6.08 3.53 10.85
CA VAL A 191 -6.14 2.42 9.89
C VAL A 191 -7.61 2.03 9.72
N ASP A 192 -8.31 2.73 8.83
CA ASP A 192 -9.76 2.57 8.57
C ASP A 192 -9.96 1.95 7.19
N GLY A 193 -10.25 0.65 7.12
CA GLY A 193 -10.27 -0.10 5.84
C GLY A 193 -8.92 -0.22 5.11
N ASN A 194 -7.88 0.43 5.63
CA ASN A 194 -6.52 0.44 5.10
C ASN A 194 -5.68 -0.73 5.64
N LEU A 195 -4.58 -1.02 4.96
CA LEU A 195 -3.64 -2.06 5.36
C LEU A 195 -2.24 -1.46 5.58
N VAL A 196 -1.65 -1.75 6.73
CA VAL A 196 -0.29 -1.37 7.07
C VAL A 196 0.55 -2.62 7.29
N TYR A 197 1.68 -2.69 6.61
CA TYR A 197 2.70 -3.73 6.74
C TYR A 197 3.94 -3.08 7.34
N VAL A 198 4.32 -3.50 8.54
CA VAL A 198 5.55 -3.05 9.19
C VAL A 198 6.60 -4.11 8.94
N GLU A 199 7.55 -3.78 8.07
CA GLU A 199 8.62 -4.68 7.66
C GLU A 199 9.86 -4.53 8.55
N SER A 200 10.91 -5.28 8.24
CA SER A 200 12.17 -5.22 8.98
C SER A 200 12.72 -3.78 9.03
N GLY A 201 12.98 -3.29 10.24
CA GLY A 201 13.44 -1.91 10.48
C GLY A 201 12.32 -0.87 10.51
N GLY A 202 11.08 -1.25 10.18
CA GLY A 202 9.89 -0.41 10.31
C GLY A 202 9.38 -0.31 11.75
N THR A 203 8.78 0.83 12.10
CA THR A 203 8.12 1.05 13.39
C THR A 203 6.71 1.63 13.21
N ALA A 204 5.71 1.00 13.82
CA ALA A 204 4.38 1.57 14.02
C ALA A 204 4.24 2.09 15.45
N ASP A 205 3.88 3.36 15.61
CA ASP A 205 3.72 4.00 16.93
C ASP A 205 2.37 4.69 17.04
N ALA A 206 1.60 4.36 18.07
CA ALA A 206 0.31 4.97 18.33
C ALA A 206 -0.65 4.88 17.13
N LEU A 207 -0.69 3.72 16.47
CA LEU A 207 -1.69 3.44 15.44
C LEU A 207 -3.03 3.11 16.08
N THR A 208 -4.10 3.58 15.47
CA THR A 208 -5.47 3.18 15.83
C THR A 208 -6.04 2.39 14.67
N ILE A 209 -6.43 1.13 14.92
CA ILE A 209 -6.95 0.21 13.92
C ILE A 209 -8.45 0.11 14.13
N ASN A 210 -9.23 0.65 13.20
CA ASN A 210 -10.69 0.61 13.25
C ASN A 210 -11.23 -0.40 12.22
N ASP A 211 -12.52 -0.30 11.92
CA ASP A 211 -13.23 -1.28 11.10
C ASP A 211 -12.58 -1.50 9.72
N GLY A 212 -12.45 -2.77 9.35
CA GLY A 212 -11.76 -3.22 8.13
C GLY A 212 -10.24 -2.98 8.11
N GLY A 213 -9.70 -2.21 9.06
CA GLY A 213 -8.29 -1.89 9.18
C GLY A 213 -7.44 -3.06 9.61
N ARG A 214 -6.24 -3.18 9.03
CA ARG A 214 -5.29 -4.24 9.40
C ARG A 214 -3.87 -3.75 9.54
N LEU A 215 -3.22 -4.18 10.63
CA LEU A 215 -1.78 -4.03 10.84
C LEU A 215 -1.12 -5.41 10.82
N TYR A 216 -0.14 -5.58 9.95
CA TYR A 216 0.72 -6.76 9.89
C TYR A 216 2.13 -6.38 10.33
N LEU A 217 2.64 -7.07 11.35
CA LEU A 217 4.01 -6.93 11.83
C LEU A 217 4.81 -8.14 11.38
N TYR A 218 5.68 -7.93 10.40
CA TYR A 218 6.59 -8.95 9.91
C TYR A 218 7.90 -8.94 10.71
N ALA A 219 8.66 -10.03 10.58
CA ALA A 219 9.94 -10.20 11.27
C ALA A 219 10.84 -8.96 11.14
N GLY A 220 11.35 -8.48 12.27
CA GLY A 220 12.17 -7.26 12.36
C GLY A 220 11.39 -5.94 12.42
N GLY A 221 10.06 -5.97 12.25
CA GLY A 221 9.17 -4.83 12.48
C GLY A 221 8.82 -4.65 13.95
N ILE A 222 8.47 -3.42 14.33
CA ILE A 222 8.12 -3.07 15.72
C ILE A 222 6.77 -2.33 15.73
N ALA A 223 5.89 -2.69 16.66
CA ALA A 223 4.72 -1.88 17.02
C ALA A 223 4.73 -1.48 18.49
N LYS A 224 4.21 -0.30 18.77
CA LYS A 224 4.00 0.17 20.14
C LYS A 224 2.77 1.06 20.24
N ASN A 225 2.08 0.96 21.37
CA ASN A 225 0.93 1.79 21.73
C ASN A 225 -0.23 1.66 20.72
N THR A 226 -0.36 0.50 20.08
CA THR A 226 -1.44 0.24 19.12
C THR A 226 -2.78 0.18 19.86
N THR A 227 -3.81 0.81 19.31
CA THR A 227 -5.19 0.65 19.76
C THR A 227 -5.98 -0.10 18.69
N ILE A 228 -6.59 -1.23 19.06
CA ILE A 228 -7.41 -2.03 18.15
C ILE A 228 -8.87 -1.90 18.57
N ASN A 229 -9.66 -1.22 17.74
CA ASN A 229 -11.08 -1.00 17.93
C ASN A 229 -11.92 -2.06 17.19
N SER A 230 -13.25 -1.93 17.29
CA SER A 230 -14.20 -2.83 16.65
C SER A 230 -13.91 -2.99 15.15
N GLY A 231 -13.86 -4.24 14.69
CA GLY A 231 -13.57 -4.60 13.29
C GLY A 231 -12.08 -4.49 12.90
N GLY A 232 -11.24 -3.89 13.75
CA GLY A 232 -9.81 -3.79 13.54
C GLY A 232 -9.06 -5.08 13.89
N SER A 233 -7.98 -5.35 13.16
CA SER A 233 -7.12 -6.51 13.46
C SER A 233 -5.63 -6.20 13.36
N GLN A 234 -4.88 -6.74 14.32
CA GLN A 234 -3.42 -6.77 14.30
C GLN A 234 -2.93 -8.21 14.21
N THR A 235 -1.99 -8.46 13.30
CA THR A 235 -1.26 -9.73 13.15
C THR A 235 0.20 -9.50 13.52
N VAL A 236 0.70 -10.26 14.49
CA VAL A 236 2.02 -10.08 15.11
C VAL A 236 2.90 -11.30 14.85
N SER A 237 3.95 -11.12 14.04
CA SER A 237 5.07 -12.08 13.85
C SER A 237 6.42 -11.44 14.24
N ALA A 238 6.39 -10.37 15.03
CA ALA A 238 7.56 -9.64 15.51
C ALA A 238 7.28 -8.98 16.88
N ALA A 239 7.97 -7.88 17.21
CA ALA A 239 7.84 -7.22 18.51
C ALA A 239 6.65 -6.25 18.53
N ASP A 240 5.78 -6.37 19.54
CA ASP A 240 4.67 -5.48 19.82
C ASP A 240 4.56 -5.16 21.32
N SER A 241 4.18 -3.93 21.66
CA SER A 241 4.08 -3.51 23.06
C SER A 241 2.95 -2.52 23.33
N ASN A 242 2.38 -2.60 24.53
CA ASN A 242 1.35 -1.70 25.04
C ASN A 242 0.10 -1.63 24.14
N THR A 243 -0.25 -2.74 23.50
CA THR A 243 -1.45 -2.79 22.67
C THR A 243 -2.72 -2.79 23.52
N GLN A 244 -3.67 -1.92 23.18
CA GLN A 244 -5.02 -1.90 23.75
C GLN A 244 -5.97 -2.60 22.79
N ILE A 245 -6.64 -3.65 23.25
CA ILE A 245 -7.58 -4.43 22.45
C ILE A 245 -8.99 -4.16 22.99
N ASN A 246 -9.76 -3.36 22.26
CA ASN A 246 -11.12 -2.96 22.62
C ASN A 246 -12.17 -3.94 22.09
N GLU A 247 -13.43 -3.67 22.40
CA GLU A 247 -14.57 -4.49 21.99
C GLU A 247 -14.51 -4.85 20.49
N SER A 248 -14.60 -6.14 20.19
CA SER A 248 -14.51 -6.70 18.82
C SER A 248 -13.21 -6.42 18.08
N GLY A 249 -12.21 -5.82 18.73
CA GLY A 249 -10.84 -5.73 18.26
C GLY A 249 -10.09 -7.04 18.48
N ARG A 250 -9.19 -7.38 17.55
CA ARG A 250 -8.47 -8.66 17.59
C ARG A 250 -6.97 -8.53 17.36
N GLN A 251 -6.18 -9.04 18.30
CA GLN A 251 -4.76 -9.28 18.11
C GLN A 251 -4.48 -10.78 17.93
N ASN A 252 -3.81 -11.15 16.85
CA ASN A 252 -3.33 -12.51 16.57
C ASN A 252 -1.81 -12.52 16.67
N VAL A 253 -1.25 -13.35 17.54
CA VAL A 253 0.19 -13.49 17.75
C VAL A 253 0.63 -14.86 17.23
N TYR A 254 1.41 -14.85 16.15
CA TYR A 254 1.91 -16.05 15.48
C TYR A 254 3.35 -16.35 15.88
N ASP A 255 3.93 -17.37 15.25
CA ASP A 255 5.34 -17.73 15.41
C ASP A 255 6.25 -16.51 15.14
N GLY A 256 7.27 -16.35 16.00
CA GLY A 256 8.14 -15.17 16.05
C GLY A 256 7.49 -13.90 16.65
N GLY A 257 6.17 -13.92 16.89
CA GLY A 257 5.43 -12.82 17.50
C GLY A 257 5.65 -12.75 19.01
N ILE A 258 6.04 -11.57 19.49
CA ILE A 258 6.27 -11.27 20.90
C ILE A 258 5.47 -10.02 21.27
N THR A 259 4.47 -10.18 22.13
CA THR A 259 3.67 -9.08 22.66
C THR A 259 4.00 -8.83 24.14
N CYS A 260 4.07 -7.57 24.52
CA CYS A 260 4.34 -7.16 25.91
C CYS A 260 3.31 -6.14 26.39
N SER A 261 2.79 -6.34 27.60
CA SER A 261 1.90 -5.39 28.28
C SER A 261 0.62 -5.10 27.48
N ALA A 262 0.11 -6.08 26.74
CA ALA A 262 -1.17 -5.95 26.07
C ALA A 262 -2.29 -5.82 27.12
N THR A 263 -3.24 -4.91 26.89
CA THR A 263 -4.45 -4.75 27.71
C THR A 263 -5.66 -5.19 26.89
N ILE A 264 -6.34 -6.23 27.34
CA ILE A 264 -7.55 -6.76 26.73
C ILE A 264 -8.76 -6.20 27.49
N ASN A 265 -9.47 -5.27 26.87
CA ASN A 265 -10.69 -4.67 27.42
C ASN A 265 -11.91 -5.58 27.17
N SER A 266 -13.07 -5.23 27.74
CA SER A 266 -14.31 -6.00 27.56
C SER A 266 -14.63 -6.19 26.07
N GLY A 267 -14.88 -7.44 25.66
CA GLY A 267 -15.16 -7.81 24.27
C GLY A 267 -13.94 -7.85 23.35
N GLY A 268 -12.76 -7.46 23.81
CA GLY A 268 -11.50 -7.58 23.06
C GLY A 268 -10.92 -8.99 23.11
N SER A 269 -10.14 -9.35 22.08
CA SER A 269 -9.55 -10.69 21.97
C SER A 269 -8.07 -10.67 21.60
N GLN A 270 -7.24 -11.31 22.43
CA GLN A 270 -5.88 -11.72 22.08
C GLN A 270 -5.84 -13.24 21.84
N VAL A 271 -5.25 -13.66 20.72
CA VAL A 271 -5.08 -15.08 20.38
C VAL A 271 -3.61 -15.37 20.14
N LEU A 272 -3.03 -16.28 20.92
CA LEU A 272 -1.67 -16.76 20.76
C LEU A 272 -1.70 -18.10 20.02
N TYR A 273 -1.06 -18.16 18.87
CA TYR A 273 -0.87 -19.39 18.10
C TYR A 273 0.45 -20.07 18.50
N SER A 274 0.74 -21.22 17.89
CA SER A 274 2.00 -21.93 18.09
C SER A 274 3.20 -21.01 17.83
N GLY A 275 4.14 -20.94 18.77
CA GLY A 275 5.30 -20.06 18.71
C GLY A 275 5.04 -18.60 19.11
N GLY A 276 3.77 -18.21 19.30
CA GLY A 276 3.40 -16.88 19.76
C GLY A 276 3.63 -16.70 21.26
N LEU A 277 4.25 -15.57 21.63
CA LEU A 277 4.60 -15.23 23.00
C LEU A 277 3.89 -13.94 23.46
N ALA A 278 3.27 -14.00 24.63
CA ALA A 278 2.75 -12.83 25.32
C ALA A 278 3.31 -12.73 26.75
N SER A 279 3.61 -11.51 27.17
CA SER A 279 4.10 -11.22 28.51
C SER A 279 3.34 -10.06 29.13
N ARG A 280 3.05 -10.16 30.44
CA ARG A 280 2.39 -9.10 31.20
C ARG A 280 1.03 -8.68 30.59
N THR A 281 0.32 -9.62 29.96
CA THR A 281 -1.02 -9.36 29.44
C THR A 281 -1.97 -9.08 30.60
N ILE A 282 -2.67 -7.95 30.54
CA ILE A 282 -3.72 -7.56 31.47
C ILE A 282 -5.06 -7.85 30.82
N ILE A 283 -5.87 -8.71 31.44
CA ILE A 283 -7.19 -9.08 30.97
C ILE A 283 -8.23 -8.46 31.91
N LYS A 284 -9.01 -7.51 31.41
CA LYS A 284 -10.11 -6.90 32.16
C LYS A 284 -11.34 -7.80 32.12
N SER A 285 -12.33 -7.49 32.96
CA SER A 285 -13.63 -8.16 32.94
C SER A 285 -14.23 -8.13 31.53
N GLY A 286 -14.69 -9.29 31.04
CA GLY A 286 -15.21 -9.47 29.67
C GLY A 286 -14.15 -9.57 28.57
N GLY A 287 -12.86 -9.34 28.86
CA GLY A 287 -11.78 -9.52 27.89
C GLY A 287 -11.40 -10.99 27.73
N ARG A 288 -10.90 -11.36 26.54
CA ARG A 288 -10.57 -12.76 26.21
C ARG A 288 -9.11 -12.94 25.79
N LEU A 289 -8.38 -13.78 26.52
CA LEU A 289 -7.10 -14.37 26.08
C LEU A 289 -7.34 -15.83 25.66
N THR A 290 -6.94 -16.18 24.44
CA THR A 290 -6.90 -17.57 23.97
C THR A 290 -5.47 -17.98 23.69
N VAL A 291 -4.99 -19.03 24.34
CA VAL A 291 -3.65 -19.59 24.12
C VAL A 291 -3.82 -20.97 23.48
N ASN A 292 -3.41 -21.09 22.22
CA ASN A 292 -3.47 -22.35 21.47
C ASN A 292 -2.28 -23.26 21.83
N SER A 293 -2.32 -24.49 21.33
CA SER A 293 -1.21 -25.44 21.45
C SER A 293 0.09 -24.81 20.94
N GLY A 294 1.17 -24.89 21.74
CA GLY A 294 2.46 -24.27 21.44
C GLY A 294 2.54 -22.75 21.66
N GLY A 295 1.46 -22.09 22.05
CA GLY A 295 1.46 -20.69 22.46
C GLY A 295 1.85 -20.53 23.93
N THR A 296 2.47 -19.38 24.28
CA THR A 296 2.94 -19.10 25.64
C THR A 296 2.49 -17.72 26.11
N ALA A 297 1.85 -17.65 27.27
CA ALA A 297 1.55 -16.42 27.99
C ALA A 297 2.17 -16.47 29.39
N TYR A 298 2.93 -15.45 29.80
CA TYR A 298 3.51 -15.41 31.14
C TYR A 298 3.30 -14.09 31.84
N SER A 299 3.25 -14.16 33.18
CA SER A 299 2.90 -13.02 34.06
C SER A 299 1.54 -12.40 33.69
N VAL A 300 0.55 -13.24 33.38
CA VAL A 300 -0.81 -12.81 33.05
C VAL A 300 -1.48 -12.24 34.30
N VAL A 301 -2.11 -11.08 34.17
CA VAL A 301 -2.96 -10.48 35.20
C VAL A 301 -4.40 -10.56 34.73
N SER A 302 -5.22 -11.35 35.43
CA SER A 302 -6.61 -11.61 35.05
C SER A 302 -7.58 -11.03 36.09
N SER A 303 -8.44 -10.11 35.67
CA SER A 303 -9.50 -9.56 36.53
C SER A 303 -10.65 -10.56 36.72
N ALA A 304 -11.48 -10.39 37.75
CA ALA A 304 -12.73 -11.13 37.87
C ALA A 304 -13.61 -10.90 36.61
N GLY A 305 -14.18 -11.97 36.05
CA GLY A 305 -14.97 -11.92 34.82
C GLY A 305 -14.15 -11.91 33.51
N ALA A 306 -12.83 -11.99 33.58
CA ALA A 306 -11.99 -12.23 32.40
C ALA A 306 -12.14 -13.67 31.88
N ILE A 307 -11.91 -13.86 30.59
CA ILE A 307 -11.98 -15.17 29.92
C ILE A 307 -10.57 -15.59 29.50
N VAL A 308 -10.08 -16.68 30.08
CA VAL A 308 -8.81 -17.31 29.67
C VAL A 308 -9.11 -18.69 29.12
N VAL A 309 -8.74 -18.93 27.86
CA VAL A 309 -8.87 -20.24 27.21
C VAL A 309 -7.49 -20.82 26.97
N SER A 310 -7.25 -22.00 27.53
CA SER A 310 -6.00 -22.75 27.41
C SER A 310 -6.26 -24.07 26.67
N ASN A 311 -5.68 -24.22 25.49
CA ASN A 311 -5.75 -25.47 24.71
C ASN A 311 -4.61 -26.42 25.08
N ALA A 312 -4.76 -27.71 24.80
CA ALA A 312 -3.72 -28.70 25.13
C ALA A 312 -2.35 -28.32 24.53
N GLY A 313 -1.32 -28.24 25.38
CA GLY A 313 0.03 -27.80 25.01
C GLY A 313 0.26 -26.28 25.05
N ALA A 314 -0.70 -25.50 25.56
CA ALA A 314 -0.49 -24.10 25.90
C ALA A 314 0.27 -23.95 27.23
N VAL A 315 1.08 -22.89 27.35
CA VAL A 315 1.75 -22.52 28.60
C VAL A 315 1.18 -21.18 29.09
N ILE A 316 0.66 -21.16 30.33
CA ILE A 316 0.13 -19.94 30.95
C ILE A 316 0.68 -19.83 32.37
N THR A 317 1.30 -18.70 32.72
CA THR A 317 1.63 -18.35 34.11
C THR A 317 0.99 -17.01 34.49
N TYR A 318 0.55 -16.92 35.74
CA TYR A 318 -0.06 -15.72 36.30
C TYR A 318 0.94 -14.97 37.18
N ALA A 319 0.74 -13.66 37.32
CA ALA A 319 1.51 -12.81 38.24
C ALA A 319 0.93 -12.85 39.66
#